data_AF-S7VE52-F1
#
_entry.id   AF-S7VE52-F1
#
_cell.length_a   1.000
_cell.length_b   1.000
_cell.length_c   1.000
_cell.angle_alpha   90.00
_cell.angle_beta   90.00
_cell.angle_gamma   90.00
#
_symmetry.space_group_name_H-M   'P 1'
#
loop_
_entity.id
_entity.type
_entity.pdbx_description
1 polymer ?
#
loop_
_entity_poly.entity_id
_entity_poly.type
_entity_poly.pdbx_seq_one_letter_code
_entity_poly.pdbx_strand_id
1 'polypeptide(L)'
;MDELRRQEIIGALADRAAVEEGFEPRPYLCPTGHCSIGYGCNLEAHREFIPTSLRPVTAHLTGEPLRDALREAGMEWGETQARDVLRSQVEDAVGEILRRWPWSETLDNARFLVLADMAFNMGSGKLAGFRRMLAAAERGDYRAAADEMLDSLWASQVGARARELSARMRNGIWA
;
A
#
# COMPACT_ATOMS: atom_id res chain seq x y z
N MET A 1 -2.36 18.69 6.46
CA MET A 1 -0.93 18.37 6.32
C MET A 1 -0.40 19.33 5.29
N ASP A 2 0.76 19.95 5.48
CA ASP A 2 1.31 20.80 4.41
C ASP A 2 1.76 19.96 3.20
N GLU A 3 1.84 20.60 2.04
CA GLU A 3 2.10 19.91 0.78
C GLU A 3 3.49 19.26 0.73
N LEU A 4 4.50 19.90 1.30
CA LEU A 4 5.87 19.36 1.30
C LEU A 4 5.92 18.06 2.10
N ARG A 5 5.39 18.09 3.32
CA ARG A 5 5.28 16.91 4.18
C ARG A 5 4.51 15.78 3.52
N ARG A 6 3.42 16.12 2.81
CA ARG A 6 2.62 15.14 2.07
C ARG A 6 3.43 14.46 0.96
N GLN A 7 4.19 15.23 0.18
CA GLN A 7 5.05 14.68 -0.88
C GLN A 7 6.18 13.81 -0.31
N GLU A 8 6.77 14.19 0.84
CA GLU A 8 7.77 13.37 1.53
C GLU A 8 7.21 12.02 1.97
N ILE A 9 6.01 12.00 2.57
CA ILE A 9 5.35 10.77 3.02
C ILE A 9 5.01 9.87 1.83
N ILE A 10 4.46 10.45 0.76
CA ILE A 10 4.12 9.71 -0.45
C ILE A 10 5.38 9.10 -1.08
N GLY A 11 6.46 9.88 -1.22
CA GLY A 11 7.73 9.40 -1.76
C GLY A 11 8.32 8.26 -0.92
N ALA A 12 8.42 8.45 0.39
CA ALA A 12 8.99 7.45 1.29
C ALA A 12 8.20 6.12 1.29
N LEU A 13 6.86 6.20 1.22
CA LEU A 13 6.04 4.99 1.17
C LEU A 13 6.11 4.31 -0.20
N ALA A 14 6.11 5.07 -1.29
CA ALA A 14 6.26 4.52 -2.64
C ALA A 14 7.63 3.84 -2.82
N ASP A 15 8.72 4.43 -2.34
CA ASP A 15 10.05 3.82 -2.42
C ASP A 15 10.12 2.53 -1.61
N ARG A 16 9.54 2.50 -0.41
CA ARG A 16 9.45 1.27 0.39
C ARG A 16 8.65 0.19 -0.33
N ALA A 17 7.46 0.52 -0.82
CA ALA A 17 6.60 -0.43 -1.52
C ALA A 17 7.28 -0.97 -2.79
N ALA A 18 7.98 -0.12 -3.53
CA ALA A 18 8.72 -0.54 -4.73
C ALA A 18 9.83 -1.56 -4.41
N VAL A 19 10.54 -1.40 -3.29
CA VAL A 19 11.57 -2.35 -2.83
C VAL A 19 10.96 -3.67 -2.38
N GLU A 20 9.82 -3.64 -1.68
CA GLU A 20 9.13 -4.84 -1.20
C GLU A 20 8.52 -5.68 -2.33
N GLU A 21 7.86 -5.03 -3.29
CA GLU A 21 7.14 -5.69 -4.39
C GLU A 21 8.07 -6.10 -5.54
N GLY A 22 9.13 -5.32 -5.81
CA GLY A 22 9.95 -5.47 -7.00
C GLY A 22 9.25 -5.01 -8.29
N PHE A 23 10.03 -4.75 -9.33
CA PHE A 23 9.50 -4.31 -10.62
C PHE A 23 9.33 -5.47 -11.60
N GLU A 24 8.11 -5.65 -12.10
CA GLU A 24 7.80 -6.59 -13.19
C GLU A 24 7.15 -5.83 -14.37
N PRO A 25 7.84 -5.70 -15.51
CA PRO A 25 7.36 -4.89 -16.64
C PRO A 25 6.13 -5.49 -17.33
N ARG A 26 5.88 -6.81 -17.22
CA ARG A 26 4.79 -7.50 -17.93
C ARG A 26 3.72 -8.02 -16.97
N PRO A 27 2.47 -8.21 -17.41
CA PRO A 27 1.45 -8.82 -16.56
C PRO A 27 1.90 -10.16 -15.95
N TYR A 28 1.67 -10.37 -14.67
CA TYR A 28 2.01 -11.58 -13.92
C TYR A 28 0.89 -11.96 -12.94
N LEU A 29 0.96 -13.14 -12.33
CA LEU A 29 0.08 -13.51 -11.23
C LEU A 29 0.76 -13.23 -9.90
N CYS A 30 0.13 -12.42 -9.07
CA CYS A 30 0.57 -12.24 -7.69
C CYS A 30 0.27 -13.52 -6.86
N PRO A 31 0.81 -13.65 -5.64
CA PRO A 31 0.60 -14.84 -4.80
C PRO A 31 -0.87 -15.17 -4.49
N THR A 32 -1.77 -14.19 -4.58
CA THR A 32 -3.21 -14.38 -4.38
C THR A 32 -3.97 -14.67 -5.68
N GLY A 33 -3.28 -14.78 -6.82
CA GLY A 33 -3.83 -15.19 -8.11
C GLY A 33 -4.43 -14.08 -8.96
N HIS A 34 -4.30 -12.81 -8.57
CA HIS A 34 -4.75 -11.68 -9.39
C HIS A 34 -3.72 -11.31 -10.46
N CYS A 35 -4.21 -10.82 -11.60
CA CYS A 35 -3.36 -10.27 -12.64
C CYS A 35 -2.79 -8.89 -12.22
N SER A 36 -1.48 -8.82 -12.01
CA SER A 36 -0.75 -7.61 -11.60
C SER A 36 0.31 -7.20 -12.60
N ILE A 37 0.79 -5.95 -12.54
CA ILE A 37 1.90 -5.42 -13.34
C ILE A 37 2.67 -4.32 -12.57
N GLY A 38 3.92 -4.06 -12.94
CA GLY A 38 4.75 -3.02 -12.32
C GLY A 38 5.16 -3.42 -10.90
N TYR A 39 4.92 -2.54 -9.93
CA TYR A 39 5.14 -2.79 -8.50
C TYR A 39 3.86 -3.31 -7.82
N GLY A 40 3.30 -4.40 -8.32
CA GLY A 40 2.14 -5.04 -7.68
C GLY A 40 0.76 -4.44 -8.01
N CYS A 41 0.63 -3.58 -9.03
CA CYS A 41 -0.66 -2.98 -9.37
C CYS A 41 -1.65 -4.03 -9.91
N ASN A 42 -2.73 -4.28 -9.15
CA ASN A 42 -3.80 -5.22 -9.52
C ASN A 42 -4.68 -4.65 -10.64
N LEU A 43 -4.60 -5.25 -11.83
CA LEU A 43 -5.31 -4.81 -13.04
C LEU A 43 -6.80 -5.16 -13.05
N GLU A 44 -7.26 -6.05 -12.17
CA GLU A 44 -8.69 -6.36 -11.99
C GLU A 44 -9.38 -5.28 -11.17
N ALA A 45 -8.70 -4.75 -10.15
CA ALA A 45 -9.17 -3.62 -9.34
C ALA A 45 -9.01 -2.29 -10.08
N HIS A 46 -7.97 -2.16 -10.91
CA HIS A 46 -7.62 -0.95 -11.65
C HIS A 46 -7.70 -1.14 -13.17
N ARG A 47 -8.89 -1.44 -13.67
CA ARG A 47 -9.12 -1.69 -15.11
C ARG A 47 -8.87 -0.46 -15.97
N GLU A 48 -8.84 0.73 -15.39
CA GLU A 48 -8.43 1.97 -16.03
C GLU A 48 -6.99 1.94 -16.56
N PHE A 49 -6.11 1.10 -16.01
CA PHE A 49 -4.74 0.98 -16.52
C PHE A 49 -4.60 -0.05 -17.66
N ILE A 50 -5.65 -0.82 -17.95
CA ILE A 50 -5.70 -1.66 -19.15
C ILE A 50 -5.94 -0.75 -20.37
N PRO A 51 -5.20 -0.91 -21.49
CA PRO A 51 -5.43 -0.14 -22.70
C PRO A 51 -6.90 -0.17 -23.14
N THR A 52 -7.46 0.99 -23.51
CA THR A 52 -8.89 1.12 -23.86
C THR A 52 -9.33 0.14 -24.94
N SER A 53 -8.46 -0.20 -25.90
CA SER A 53 -8.71 -1.19 -26.95
C SER A 53 -8.88 -2.62 -26.42
N LEU A 54 -8.24 -2.96 -25.30
CA LEU A 54 -8.27 -4.29 -24.69
C LEU A 54 -9.36 -4.42 -23.62
N ARG A 55 -9.85 -3.30 -23.04
CA ARG A 55 -10.86 -3.35 -21.97
C ARG A 55 -12.13 -4.12 -22.35
N PRO A 56 -12.75 -3.96 -23.53
CA PRO A 56 -13.98 -4.68 -23.87
C PRO A 56 -13.78 -6.20 -23.91
N VAL A 57 -12.68 -6.66 -24.53
CA VAL A 57 -12.40 -8.08 -24.72
C VAL A 57 -11.86 -8.75 -23.46
N THR A 58 -11.26 -7.98 -22.55
CA THR A 58 -10.74 -8.50 -21.27
C THR A 58 -11.70 -8.33 -20.11
N ALA A 59 -12.82 -7.62 -20.26
CA ALA A 59 -13.71 -7.18 -19.17
C ALA A 59 -14.18 -8.32 -18.24
N HIS A 60 -14.36 -9.52 -18.80
CA HIS A 60 -14.82 -10.71 -18.10
C HIS A 60 -13.68 -11.63 -17.63
N LEU A 61 -12.43 -11.32 -18.00
CA LEU A 61 -11.26 -12.09 -17.63
C LEU A 61 -10.68 -11.60 -16.30
N THR A 62 -10.20 -12.56 -15.51
CA THR A 62 -9.49 -12.39 -14.23
C THR A 62 -8.34 -13.37 -14.14
N GLY A 63 -7.37 -13.14 -13.26
CA GLY A 63 -6.26 -14.06 -13.00
C GLY A 63 -5.50 -14.46 -14.25
N GLU A 64 -5.25 -15.77 -14.40
CA GLU A 64 -4.47 -16.34 -15.50
C GLU A 64 -5.00 -15.98 -16.90
N PRO A 65 -6.29 -16.16 -17.21
CA PRO A 65 -6.86 -15.73 -18.49
C PRO A 65 -6.62 -14.25 -18.82
N LEU A 66 -6.71 -13.36 -17.83
CA LEU A 66 -6.45 -11.94 -18.03
C LEU A 66 -4.97 -11.68 -18.30
N ARG A 67 -4.08 -12.28 -17.50
CA ARG A 67 -2.62 -12.18 -17.67
C ARG A 67 -2.23 -12.58 -19.08
N ASP A 68 -2.71 -13.73 -19.56
CA ASP A 68 -2.32 -14.27 -20.86
C ASP A 68 -2.80 -13.39 -22.01
N ALA A 69 -4.06 -12.96 -21.99
CA ALA A 69 -4.59 -12.05 -23.00
C ALA A 69 -3.81 -10.72 -23.08
N LEU A 70 -3.43 -10.17 -21.93
CA LEU A 70 -2.65 -8.92 -21.89
C LEU A 70 -1.20 -9.11 -22.35
N ARG A 71 -0.59 -10.27 -22.04
CA ARG A 71 0.75 -10.64 -22.53
C ARG A 71 0.77 -10.87 -24.03
N GLU A 72 -0.21 -11.60 -24.56
CA GLU A 72 -0.37 -11.83 -26.00
C GLU A 72 -0.57 -10.52 -26.77
N ALA A 73 -1.27 -9.56 -26.17
CA ALA A 73 -1.43 -8.22 -26.72
C ALA A 73 -0.17 -7.33 -26.59
N GLY A 74 0.91 -7.82 -25.97
CA GLY A 74 2.17 -7.10 -25.82
C GLY A 74 2.12 -5.97 -24.78
N MET A 75 1.24 -6.05 -23.78
CA MET A 75 1.19 -5.05 -22.71
C MET A 75 2.47 -5.09 -21.87
N GLU A 76 3.13 -3.95 -21.74
CA GLU A 76 4.35 -3.76 -20.95
C GLU A 76 4.36 -2.34 -20.37
N TRP A 77 4.84 -2.18 -19.14
CA TRP A 77 5.08 -0.88 -18.52
C TRP A 77 6.57 -0.61 -18.39
N GLY A 78 6.96 0.64 -18.62
CA GLY A 78 8.27 1.13 -18.19
C GLY A 78 8.30 1.39 -16.69
N GLU A 79 9.49 1.35 -16.08
CA GLU A 79 9.64 1.55 -14.63
C GLU A 79 9.09 2.91 -14.17
N THR A 80 9.29 3.98 -14.95
CA THR A 80 8.73 5.30 -14.66
C THR A 80 7.20 5.28 -14.58
N GLN A 81 6.54 4.62 -15.53
CA GLN A 81 5.09 4.48 -15.54
C GLN A 81 4.61 3.69 -14.32
N ALA A 82 5.29 2.59 -13.98
CA ALA A 82 4.97 1.80 -12.80
C ALA A 82 5.15 2.61 -11.51
N ARG A 83 6.18 3.44 -11.41
CA ARG A 83 6.42 4.35 -10.28
C ARG A 83 5.33 5.41 -10.15
N ASP A 84 4.91 6.03 -11.25
CA ASP A 84 3.85 7.04 -11.21
C ASP A 84 2.50 6.45 -10.77
N VAL A 85 2.17 5.24 -11.26
CA VAL A 85 0.98 4.51 -10.82
C VAL A 85 1.07 4.16 -9.33
N LEU A 86 2.19 3.61 -8.88
CA LEU A 86 2.40 3.29 -7.47
C LEU A 86 2.26 4.53 -6.58
N ARG A 87 2.85 5.65 -7.00
CA ARG A 87 2.78 6.93 -6.28
C ARG A 87 1.35 7.43 -6.17
N SER A 88 0.55 7.33 -7.23
CA SER A 88 -0.88 7.65 -7.21
C SER A 88 -1.66 6.77 -6.25
N GLN A 89 -1.38 5.46 -6.21
CA GLN A 89 -2.07 4.54 -5.29
C GLN A 89 -1.70 4.80 -3.82
N VAL A 90 -0.44 5.12 -3.55
CA VAL A 90 0.03 5.57 -2.23
C VAL A 90 -0.67 6.88 -1.85
N GLU A 91 -0.81 7.81 -2.78
CA GLU A 91 -1.50 9.07 -2.55
C GLU A 91 -2.98 8.86 -2.17
N ASP A 92 -3.66 7.94 -2.84
CA ASP A 92 -5.03 7.55 -2.52
C ASP A 92 -5.14 6.94 -1.12
N ALA A 93 -4.20 6.06 -0.75
CA ALA A 93 -4.14 5.45 0.58
C ALA A 93 -3.88 6.50 1.68
N VAL A 94 -2.96 7.43 1.47
CA VAL A 94 -2.70 8.56 2.38
C VAL A 94 -3.95 9.43 2.54
N GLY A 95 -4.64 9.73 1.43
CA GLY A 95 -5.90 10.47 1.45
C GLY A 95 -6.99 9.72 2.22
N GLU A 96 -7.07 8.40 2.10
CA GLU A 96 -8.02 7.57 2.84
C GLU A 96 -7.74 7.57 4.34
N ILE A 97 -6.47 7.47 4.76
CA ILE A 97 -6.06 7.59 6.15
C ILE A 97 -6.53 8.93 6.74
N LEU A 98 -6.24 10.05 6.06
CA LEU A 98 -6.61 11.38 6.54
C LEU A 98 -8.13 11.58 6.63
N ARG A 99 -8.90 11.02 5.69
CA ARG A 99 -10.37 11.07 5.75
C ARG A 99 -10.92 10.23 6.90
N ARG A 100 -10.36 9.05 7.13
CA ARG A 100 -10.88 8.08 8.11
C ARG A 100 -10.44 8.38 9.54
N TRP A 101 -9.21 8.88 9.70
CA TRP A 101 -8.60 9.26 10.97
C TRP A 101 -7.97 10.65 10.84
N PRO A 102 -8.77 11.73 10.88
CA PRO A 102 -8.24 13.09 10.73
C PRO A 102 -7.16 13.45 11.75
N TRP A 103 -7.23 12.90 12.97
CA TRP A 103 -6.21 13.07 14.00
C TRP A 103 -4.82 12.56 13.58
N SER A 104 -4.74 11.64 12.61
CA SER A 104 -3.45 11.13 12.14
C SER A 104 -2.55 12.25 11.58
N GLU A 105 -3.13 13.36 11.13
CA GLU A 105 -2.39 14.53 10.69
C GLU A 105 -1.43 15.09 11.76
N THR A 106 -1.75 14.91 13.05
CA THR A 106 -0.95 15.42 14.17
C THR A 106 0.21 14.49 14.56
N LEU A 107 0.28 13.28 14.00
CA LEU A 107 1.41 12.39 14.19
C LEU A 107 2.67 12.99 13.58
N ASP A 108 3.85 12.57 14.03
CA ASP A 108 5.09 12.78 13.27
C ASP A 108 5.12 11.90 12.01
N ASN A 109 6.09 12.16 11.13
CA ASN A 109 6.22 11.46 9.86
C ASN A 109 6.38 9.95 10.00
N ALA A 110 7.18 9.47 10.95
CA ALA A 110 7.43 8.04 11.09
C ALA A 110 6.16 7.29 11.50
N ARG A 111 5.40 7.85 12.44
CA ARG A 111 4.15 7.24 12.92
C ARG A 111 3.04 7.30 11.88
N PHE A 112 2.93 8.40 11.14
CA PHE A 112 2.02 8.48 10.00
C PHE A 112 2.37 7.44 8.93
N LEU A 113 3.66 7.32 8.58
CA LEU A 113 4.14 6.35 7.60
C LEU A 113 3.86 4.91 8.04
N VAL A 114 3.90 4.58 9.33
CA VAL A 114 3.47 3.27 9.82
C VAL A 114 1.98 3.03 9.52
N LEU A 115 1.10 3.99 9.81
CA LEU A 115 -0.34 3.84 9.51
C LEU A 115 -0.58 3.72 8.00
N ALA A 116 0.10 4.53 7.20
CA ALA A 116 -0.02 4.52 5.75
C ALA A 116 0.50 3.20 5.15
N ASP A 117 1.64 2.69 5.63
CA ASP A 117 2.21 1.40 5.22
C ASP A 117 1.26 0.23 5.52
N MET A 118 0.72 0.21 6.74
CA MET A 118 -0.29 -0.79 7.12
C MET A 118 -1.55 -0.69 6.26
N ALA A 119 -2.06 0.52 6.01
CA ALA A 119 -3.23 0.71 5.17
C ALA A 119 -2.99 0.33 3.71
N PHE A 120 -1.81 0.63 3.16
CA PHE A 120 -1.44 0.23 1.81
C PHE A 120 -1.34 -1.30 1.69
N ASN A 121 -0.72 -1.97 2.65
CA ASN A 121 -0.49 -3.41 2.60
C ASN A 121 -1.76 -4.26 2.81
N MET A 122 -2.64 -3.87 3.74
CA MET A 122 -3.81 -4.69 4.11
C MET A 122 -5.17 -4.00 3.92
N GLY A 123 -5.18 -2.74 3.48
CA GLY A 123 -6.38 -1.93 3.29
C GLY A 123 -6.83 -1.23 4.58
N SER A 124 -7.36 0.00 4.45
CA SER A 124 -7.86 0.79 5.59
C SER A 124 -8.98 0.07 6.36
N GLY A 125 -9.79 -0.75 5.67
CA GLY A 125 -10.87 -1.53 6.28
C GLY A 125 -10.36 -2.54 7.31
N LYS A 126 -9.26 -3.24 7.01
CA LYS A 126 -8.61 -4.15 7.97
C LYS A 126 -7.88 -3.37 9.06
N LEU A 127 -7.22 -2.27 8.70
CA LEU A 127 -6.58 -1.37 9.67
C LEU A 127 -7.57 -0.85 10.73
N ALA A 128 -8.82 -0.59 10.36
CA ALA A 128 -9.85 -0.17 11.32
C ALA A 128 -10.21 -1.23 12.38
N GLY A 129 -9.80 -2.48 12.19
CA GLY A 129 -9.86 -3.53 13.22
C GLY A 129 -8.88 -3.30 14.37
N PHE A 130 -7.81 -2.52 14.17
CA PHE A 130 -6.77 -2.23 15.16
C PHE A 130 -7.19 -1.13 16.14
N ARG A 131 -8.39 -1.28 16.72
CA ARG A 131 -9.06 -0.23 17.52
C ARG A 131 -8.20 0.23 18.69
N ARG A 132 -7.57 -0.69 19.41
CA ARG A 132 -6.72 -0.39 20.58
C ARG A 132 -5.45 0.35 20.18
N MET A 133 -4.79 -0.09 19.11
CA MET A 133 -3.62 0.57 18.54
C MET A 133 -3.95 1.99 18.06
N LEU A 134 -5.01 2.16 17.29
CA LEU A 134 -5.43 3.46 16.75
C LEU A 134 -5.79 4.43 17.88
N ALA A 135 -6.57 3.98 18.87
CA ALA A 135 -6.90 4.78 20.05
C ALA A 135 -5.66 5.14 20.89
N ALA A 136 -4.62 4.30 20.89
CA ALA A 136 -3.36 4.57 21.57
C ALA A 136 -2.52 5.61 20.81
N ALA A 137 -2.43 5.47 19.49
CA ALA A 137 -1.76 6.44 18.65
C ALA A 137 -2.43 7.83 18.73
N GLU A 138 -3.77 7.90 18.71
CA GLU A 138 -4.52 9.16 18.78
C GLU A 138 -4.25 9.94 20.07
N ARG A 139 -4.16 9.25 21.21
CA ARG A 139 -3.85 9.89 22.51
C ARG A 139 -2.36 10.07 22.78
N GLY A 140 -1.48 9.77 21.81
CA GLY A 140 -0.02 9.90 21.92
C GLY A 140 0.68 8.78 22.70
N ASP A 141 -0.02 7.69 23.01
CA ASP A 141 0.51 6.53 23.72
C ASP A 141 1.15 5.53 22.74
N TYR A 142 2.27 5.94 22.16
CA TYR A 142 2.92 5.21 21.06
C TYR A 142 3.58 3.90 21.49
N ARG A 143 3.90 3.75 22.78
CA ARG A 143 4.38 2.48 23.33
C ARG A 143 3.27 1.44 23.31
N ALA A 144 2.09 1.79 23.83
CA ALA A 144 0.93 0.92 23.76
C ALA A 144 0.51 0.67 22.32
N ALA A 145 0.51 1.70 21.45
CA ALA A 145 0.20 1.50 20.02
C ALA A 145 1.11 0.43 19.39
N ALA A 146 2.41 0.51 19.65
CA ALA A 146 3.38 -0.48 19.17
C ALA A 146 3.17 -1.89 19.76
N ASP A 147 2.80 -2.01 21.04
CA ASP A 147 2.48 -3.30 21.66
C ASP A 147 1.21 -3.91 21.04
N GLU A 148 0.16 -3.11 20.84
CA GLU A 148 -1.08 -3.55 20.19
C GLU A 148 -0.88 -3.92 18.70
N MET A 149 0.12 -3.35 18.02
CA MET A 149 0.49 -3.81 16.67
C MET A 149 1.01 -5.26 16.70
N LEU A 150 1.80 -5.60 17.72
CA LEU A 150 2.42 -6.93 17.86
C LEU A 150 1.44 -7.95 18.44
N ASP A 151 0.48 -7.51 19.24
CA ASP A 151 -0.64 -8.32 19.75
C ASP A 151 -1.76 -8.44 18.70
N SER A 152 -1.41 -8.92 17.50
CA SER A 152 -2.35 -9.05 16.38
C SER A 152 -2.05 -10.24 15.47
N LEU A 153 -3.09 -10.78 14.82
CA LEU A 153 -2.92 -11.82 13.79
C LEU A 153 -2.01 -11.34 12.66
N TRP A 154 -2.13 -10.06 12.27
CA TRP A 154 -1.28 -9.45 11.26
C TRP A 154 0.20 -9.59 11.61
N ALA A 155 0.59 -9.38 12.87
CA ALA A 155 1.98 -9.53 13.29
C ALA A 155 2.52 -10.96 13.08
N SER A 156 1.68 -11.98 13.31
CA SER A 156 2.05 -13.37 13.02
C SER A 156 2.16 -13.66 11.52
N GLN A 157 1.39 -12.96 10.68
CA GLN A 157 1.37 -13.16 9.23
C GLN A 157 2.57 -12.51 8.53
N VAL A 158 2.93 -11.28 8.90
CA VAL A 158 4.01 -10.52 8.24
C VAL A 158 5.35 -10.56 8.99
N GLY A 159 5.37 -11.09 10.22
CA GLY A 159 6.57 -11.43 10.96
C GLY A 159 7.54 -10.26 11.18
N ALA A 160 8.65 -10.24 10.44
CA ALA A 160 9.70 -9.23 10.58
C ALA A 160 9.18 -7.80 10.32
N ARG A 161 8.30 -7.62 9.33
CA ARG A 161 7.70 -6.31 9.00
C ARG A 161 6.92 -5.73 10.19
N ALA A 162 6.18 -6.55 10.91
CA ALA A 162 5.42 -6.08 12.07
C ALA A 162 6.33 -5.59 13.20
N ARG A 163 7.46 -6.27 13.43
CA ARG A 163 8.48 -5.85 14.41
C ARG A 163 9.15 -4.54 14.01
N GLU A 164 9.49 -4.39 12.74
CA GLU A 164 10.07 -3.16 12.19
C GLU A 164 9.11 -1.98 12.37
N LEU A 165 7.88 -2.09 11.88
CA LEU A 165 6.88 -1.01 11.94
C LEU A 165 6.47 -0.68 13.39
N SER A 166 6.36 -1.69 14.26
CA SER A 166 6.10 -1.47 15.69
C SER A 166 7.23 -0.69 16.36
N ALA A 167 8.50 -0.98 16.02
CA ALA A 167 9.63 -0.22 16.52
C ALA A 167 9.57 1.25 16.05
N ARG A 168 9.24 1.49 14.78
CA ARG A 168 9.05 2.84 14.22
C ARG A 168 7.90 3.60 14.87
N MET A 169 6.77 2.94 15.11
CA MET A 169 5.65 3.51 15.85
C MET A 169 6.10 3.94 17.25
N ARG A 170 6.84 3.07 17.94
CA ARG A 170 7.33 3.31 19.30
C ARG A 170 8.30 4.49 19.38
N ASN A 171 9.31 4.53 18.50
CA ASN A 171 10.42 5.48 18.61
C ASN A 171 10.26 6.77 17.77
N GLY A 172 9.36 6.79 16.79
CA GLY A 172 9.17 7.95 15.90
C GLY A 172 10.31 8.15 14.89
N ILE A 173 11.05 7.09 14.55
CA ILE A 173 12.19 7.14 13.61
C ILE A 173 11.85 6.34 12.36
N TRP A 174 11.90 7.00 11.19
CA TRP A 174 11.81 6.37 9.88
C TRP A 174 13.22 6.24 9.29
N ALA A 175 13.90 5.14 9.64
CA ALA A 175 15.23 4.77 9.13
C ALA A 175 15.18 3.37 8.52
#